data_AF-A0A8S1WRC0-F1
#
_entry.id   AF-A0A8S1WRC0-F1
#
_cell.length_a   1.000
_cell.length_b   1.000
_cell.length_c   1.000
_cell.angle_alpha   90.00
_cell.angle_beta   90.00
_cell.angle_gamma   90.00
#
_symmetry.space_group_name_H-M   'P 1'
#
loop_
_entity.id
_entity.type
_entity.pdbx_description
1 polymer ?
#
loop_
_entity_poly.entity_id
_entity_poly.type
_entity_poly.pdbx_seq_one_letter_code
_entity_poly.pdbx_strand_id
1 'polypeptide(L)'
;MINLSDREKELIEEIYAKNTKSNKKINHDQGSQKLVSQSSTKILVSKLERKLNDTLKEVDEQNSGQINFQQLGRLFTLLDIFQTISYNQDYQLETQGLNNPMQKQQEVDLHEKAFAIISNDEEKVDIQAAFCLFRIILDPNQLEPSKCAILIKEYLEKISEKEFDYEAIYKFCSEFQAYQKTRLSGTKIGYLKASLAQNLIETYEKTLTFKPTINPISEALQQQSGKKENQESSSQISSGLAESRVNELYKKKELSNQKIEFLKQEKFMKDMQECTFKPQIISKKELPNVIDRLYQVKNRLEIEERAKIAEQEKEESEYSKCSFHPQINYSMPESQSTGIGGYWEAIERMRRANDRKHLKDLKLNHKPSGENYEKVKNQPFSPPEMLQRRQFKKELPILYIDIKLGPRKVGRLALRRNDDVEEVVKSFCKVWGVGQQDYELLVNQVKENLQSVIQETDESQI
;
A
#
# COMPACT_ATOMS: atom_id res chain seq x y z
N MET A 1 -1.15 -37.26 4.43
CA MET A 1 -1.27 -35.89 4.96
C MET A 1 -0.28 -35.80 6.08
N ILE A 2 0.56 -34.75 6.13
CA ILE A 2 1.38 -34.52 7.31
C ILE A 2 0.40 -34.03 8.37
N ASN A 3 -0.18 -34.96 9.13
CA ASN A 3 -1.01 -34.63 10.26
C ASN A 3 -0.05 -34.19 11.35
N LEU A 4 0.13 -32.87 11.48
CA LEU A 4 0.65 -32.28 12.70
C LEU A 4 -0.13 -32.91 13.85
N SER A 5 0.61 -33.48 14.81
CA SER A 5 0.02 -33.93 16.06
C SER A 5 -0.73 -32.77 16.71
N ASP A 6 -1.78 -33.07 17.46
CA ASP A 6 -2.55 -32.01 18.12
C ASP A 6 -1.68 -31.18 19.07
N ARG A 7 -0.62 -31.79 19.61
CA ARG A 7 0.42 -31.11 20.41
C ARG A 7 1.23 -30.09 19.61
N GLU A 8 1.50 -30.33 18.33
CA GLU A 8 2.21 -29.36 17.47
C GLU A 8 1.31 -28.20 17.07
N LYS A 9 0.03 -28.48 16.79
CA LYS A 9 -0.97 -27.43 16.55
C LYS A 9 -1.13 -26.56 17.80
N GLU A 10 -1.19 -27.18 18.98
CA GLU A 10 -1.31 -26.50 20.26
C GLU A 10 -0.08 -25.63 20.55
N LEU A 11 1.14 -26.11 20.28
CA LEU A 11 2.36 -25.31 20.38
C LEU A 11 2.33 -24.08 19.48
N ILE A 12 1.93 -24.26 18.22
CA ILE A 12 1.79 -23.15 17.27
C ILE A 12 0.75 -22.14 17.81
N GLU A 13 -0.42 -22.60 18.27
CA GLU A 13 -1.43 -21.72 18.86
C GLU A 13 -0.94 -21.03 20.15
N GLU A 14 -0.20 -21.72 21.02
CA GLU A 14 0.35 -21.17 22.26
C GLU A 14 1.39 -20.08 21.97
N ILE A 15 2.25 -20.31 20.99
CA ILE A 15 3.21 -19.36 20.46
C ILE A 15 2.50 -18.11 19.91
N TYR A 16 1.44 -18.29 19.11
CA TYR A 16 0.64 -17.17 18.62
C TYR A 16 -0.07 -16.42 19.75
N ALA A 17 -0.56 -17.13 20.76
CA ALA A 17 -1.20 -16.54 21.93
C ALA A 17 -0.20 -15.71 22.78
N LYS A 18 1.03 -16.20 22.96
CA LYS A 18 2.12 -15.47 23.62
C LYS A 18 2.51 -14.20 22.83
N ASN A 19 2.54 -14.29 21.50
CA ASN A 19 2.85 -13.16 20.63
C ASN A 19 1.75 -12.07 20.59
N THR A 20 0.49 -12.46 20.58
CA THR A 20 -0.62 -11.50 20.64
C THR A 20 -0.69 -10.79 21.99
N LYS A 21 -0.31 -11.46 23.08
CA LYS A 21 -0.21 -10.84 24.42
C LYS A 21 0.96 -9.85 24.52
N SER A 22 2.12 -10.14 23.94
CA SER A 22 3.27 -9.22 23.97
C SER A 22 3.08 -7.99 23.08
N ASN A 23 2.48 -8.14 21.90
CA ASN A 23 2.20 -7.02 20.99
C ASN A 23 1.16 -6.03 21.55
N LYS A 24 0.20 -6.48 22.38
CA LYS A 24 -0.77 -5.59 23.05
C LYS A 24 -0.12 -4.60 24.02
N LYS A 25 1.08 -4.88 24.56
CA LYS A 25 1.75 -3.99 25.50
C LYS A 25 2.61 -2.90 24.84
N ILE A 26 3.00 -3.08 23.57
CA ILE A 26 3.99 -2.21 22.90
C ILE A 26 3.32 -1.22 21.93
N ASN A 27 2.18 -1.57 21.33
CA ASN A 27 1.56 -0.76 20.27
C ASN A 27 0.48 0.23 20.76
N HIS A 28 0.84 1.17 21.63
CA HIS A 28 -0.07 2.28 21.96
C HIS A 28 0.18 3.58 21.18
N ASP A 29 1.31 3.70 20.46
CA ASP A 29 1.74 4.94 19.77
C ASP A 29 1.92 4.85 18.25
N GLN A 30 1.74 3.68 17.62
CA GLN A 30 1.84 3.58 16.15
C GLN A 30 0.45 3.59 15.50
N GLY A 31 0.27 4.53 14.56
CA GLY A 31 -0.99 4.81 13.86
C GLY A 31 -1.69 3.57 13.32
N SER A 32 -3.02 3.64 13.31
CA SER A 32 -3.99 2.60 13.00
C SER A 32 -3.70 1.80 11.72
N GLN A 33 -2.78 0.84 11.80
CA GLN A 33 -2.75 -0.28 10.86
C GLN A 33 -3.94 -1.17 11.20
N LYS A 34 -4.85 -1.38 10.23
CA LYS A 34 -6.01 -2.26 10.39
C LYS A 34 -5.51 -3.67 10.69
N LEU A 35 -5.54 -4.05 11.97
CA LEU A 35 -5.28 -5.42 12.39
C LEU A 35 -6.29 -6.33 11.69
N VAL A 36 -5.78 -7.28 10.91
CA VAL A 36 -6.58 -8.36 10.34
C VAL A 36 -7.28 -9.09 11.49
N SER A 37 -8.57 -9.35 11.36
CA SER A 37 -9.33 -10.02 12.43
C SER A 37 -8.75 -11.42 12.70
N GLN A 38 -8.79 -11.89 13.94
CA GLN A 38 -8.25 -13.20 14.32
C GLN A 38 -8.84 -14.35 13.47
N SER A 39 -10.12 -14.25 13.10
CA SER A 39 -10.77 -15.22 12.22
C SER A 39 -10.19 -15.20 10.80
N SER A 40 -9.90 -14.01 10.26
CA SER A 40 -9.24 -13.88 8.95
C SER A 40 -7.82 -14.47 8.97
N THR A 41 -7.04 -14.23 10.03
CA THR A 41 -5.70 -14.82 10.16
C THR A 41 -5.77 -16.35 10.20
N LYS A 42 -6.72 -16.92 10.96
CA LYS A 42 -6.94 -18.38 11.00
C LYS A 42 -7.25 -18.96 9.61
N ILE A 43 -8.09 -18.29 8.83
CA ILE A 43 -8.42 -18.71 7.46
C ILE A 43 -7.18 -18.66 6.55
N LEU A 44 -6.38 -17.60 6.63
CA LEU A 44 -5.16 -17.46 5.82
C LEU A 44 -4.12 -18.54 6.19
N VAL A 45 -3.97 -18.80 7.47
CA VAL A 45 -3.13 -19.88 8.01
C VAL A 45 -3.58 -21.24 7.48
N SER A 46 -4.85 -21.60 7.61
CA SER A 46 -5.35 -22.90 7.12
C SER A 46 -5.21 -23.04 5.60
N LYS A 47 -5.33 -21.93 4.86
CA LYS A 47 -5.09 -21.91 3.41
C LYS A 47 -3.62 -22.13 3.06
N LEU A 48 -2.71 -21.49 3.80
CA LEU A 48 -1.26 -21.68 3.66
C LEU A 48 -0.87 -23.12 3.96
N GLU A 49 -1.35 -23.69 5.07
CA GLU A 49 -1.07 -25.07 5.47
C GLU A 49 -1.58 -26.08 4.45
N ARG A 50 -2.76 -25.84 3.87
CA ARG A 50 -3.26 -26.68 2.76
C ARG A 50 -2.34 -26.59 1.55
N LYS A 51 -1.96 -25.37 1.12
CA LYS A 51 -1.03 -25.17 0.00
C LYS A 51 0.29 -25.90 0.25
N LEU A 52 0.89 -25.73 1.44
CA LEU A 52 2.14 -26.39 1.83
C LEU A 52 2.03 -27.90 1.79
N ASN A 53 0.96 -28.47 2.36
CA ASN A 53 0.73 -29.91 2.33
C ASN A 53 0.58 -30.45 0.92
N ASP A 54 -0.11 -29.73 0.03
CA ASP A 54 -0.29 -30.15 -1.35
C ASP A 54 1.03 -30.07 -2.13
N THR A 55 1.83 -29.01 -1.94
CA THR A 55 3.16 -28.90 -2.57
C THR A 55 4.17 -29.92 -2.03
N LEU A 56 4.12 -30.25 -0.74
CA LEU A 56 5.02 -31.25 -0.15
C LEU A 56 4.71 -32.66 -0.67
N LYS A 57 3.44 -32.99 -0.88
CA LYS A 57 3.05 -34.26 -1.52
C LYS A 57 3.51 -34.35 -2.97
N GLU A 58 3.55 -33.22 -3.69
CA GLU A 58 4.09 -33.19 -5.05
C GLU A 58 5.60 -33.45 -5.04
N VAL A 59 6.33 -32.94 -4.04
CA VAL A 59 7.79 -33.08 -3.98
C VAL A 59 8.25 -34.41 -3.40
N ASP A 60 7.52 -34.99 -2.43
CA ASP A 60 7.77 -36.31 -1.85
C ASP A 60 6.85 -37.38 -2.45
N GLU A 61 6.98 -37.60 -3.77
CA GLU A 61 6.15 -38.58 -4.51
C GLU A 61 6.22 -39.99 -3.90
N GLN A 62 7.37 -40.35 -3.33
CA GLN A 62 7.62 -41.65 -2.71
C GLN A 62 7.08 -41.76 -1.28
N ASN A 63 6.55 -40.67 -0.70
CA ASN A 63 6.16 -40.59 0.72
C ASN A 63 7.26 -41.09 1.65
N SER A 64 8.51 -40.77 1.32
CA SER A 64 9.69 -41.17 2.10
C SER A 64 9.77 -40.44 3.44
N GLY A 65 9.07 -39.32 3.59
CA GLY A 65 9.18 -38.43 4.74
C GLY A 65 10.48 -37.64 4.78
N GLN A 66 11.33 -37.77 3.76
CA GLN A 66 12.61 -37.10 3.65
C GLN A 66 12.75 -36.39 2.30
N ILE A 67 13.37 -35.22 2.29
CA ILE A 67 13.63 -34.46 1.06
C ILE A 67 15.11 -34.09 0.97
N ASN A 68 15.65 -34.08 -0.25
CA ASN A 68 17.01 -33.64 -0.54
C ASN A 68 17.07 -32.12 -0.86
N PHE A 69 18.27 -31.63 -1.12
CA PHE A 69 18.54 -30.21 -1.43
C PHE A 69 17.72 -29.69 -2.62
N GLN A 70 17.66 -30.46 -3.70
CA GLN A 70 16.99 -30.07 -4.94
C GLN A 70 15.46 -30.10 -4.80
N GLN A 71 14.93 -31.08 -4.05
CA GLN A 71 13.52 -31.16 -3.67
C GLN A 71 13.12 -29.94 -2.81
N LEU A 72 13.96 -29.50 -1.87
CA LEU A 72 13.72 -28.26 -1.14
C LEU A 72 13.69 -27.05 -2.09
N GLY A 73 14.61 -26.98 -3.06
CA GLY A 73 14.60 -25.93 -4.10
C GLY A 73 13.32 -25.92 -4.95
N ARG A 74 12.80 -27.10 -5.27
CA ARG A 74 11.49 -27.25 -5.93
C ARG A 74 10.34 -26.73 -5.09
N LEU A 75 10.36 -26.90 -3.77
CA LEU A 75 9.37 -26.28 -2.87
C LEU A 75 9.40 -24.76 -2.95
N PHE A 76 10.59 -24.13 -2.94
CA PHE A 76 10.70 -22.68 -3.13
C PHE A 76 10.09 -22.21 -4.46
N THR A 77 10.24 -23.02 -5.51
CA THR A 77 9.68 -22.76 -6.85
C THR A 77 8.15 -22.86 -6.83
N LEU A 78 7.59 -23.96 -6.33
CA LEU A 78 6.14 -24.22 -6.27
C LEU A 78 5.39 -23.24 -5.35
N LEU A 79 6.08 -22.72 -4.33
CA LEU A 79 5.53 -21.72 -3.43
C LEU A 79 5.67 -20.29 -3.96
N ASP A 80 6.25 -20.11 -5.16
CA ASP A 80 6.53 -18.81 -5.78
C ASP A 80 7.34 -17.90 -4.84
N ILE A 81 8.33 -18.45 -4.14
CA ILE A 81 9.17 -17.68 -3.20
C ILE A 81 10.29 -16.97 -3.96
N PHE A 82 11.01 -17.74 -4.78
CA PHE A 82 12.09 -17.25 -5.63
C PHE A 82 11.56 -16.85 -7.01
N GLN A 83 12.22 -15.88 -7.64
CA GLN A 83 11.82 -15.35 -8.95
C GLN A 83 12.86 -15.63 -10.03
N THR A 84 14.12 -15.77 -9.66
CA THR A 84 15.26 -15.87 -10.58
C THR A 84 15.73 -17.30 -10.72
N ILE A 85 15.75 -18.06 -9.62
CA ILE A 85 16.00 -19.50 -9.64
C ILE A 85 14.70 -20.28 -9.59
N SER A 86 14.67 -21.38 -10.34
CA SER A 86 13.58 -22.34 -10.36
C SER A 86 14.13 -23.74 -10.47
N TYR A 87 13.42 -24.72 -9.95
CA TYR A 87 13.75 -26.13 -10.12
C TYR A 87 12.65 -26.78 -10.95
N ASN A 88 13.02 -27.53 -11.99
CA ASN A 88 12.05 -28.24 -12.83
C ASN A 88 11.56 -29.53 -12.15
N GLN A 89 10.72 -30.31 -12.86
CA GLN A 89 10.18 -31.57 -12.32
C GLN A 89 11.27 -32.63 -12.10
N ASP A 90 12.35 -32.58 -12.88
CA ASP A 90 13.53 -33.43 -12.73
C ASP A 90 14.52 -32.91 -11.67
N TYR A 91 14.10 -31.92 -10.86
CA TYR A 91 14.88 -31.27 -9.82
C TYR A 91 16.18 -30.62 -10.30
N GLN A 92 16.26 -30.25 -11.58
CA GLN A 92 17.38 -29.49 -12.13
C GLN A 92 17.14 -27.99 -11.96
N LEU A 93 18.21 -27.27 -11.62
CA LEU A 93 18.20 -25.82 -11.45
C LEU A 93 18.10 -25.14 -12.83
N GLU A 94 17.00 -24.45 -13.06
CA GLU A 94 16.75 -23.61 -14.22
C GLU A 94 16.75 -22.13 -13.80
N THR A 95 17.46 -21.29 -14.54
CA THR A 95 17.42 -19.84 -14.35
C THR A 95 16.30 -19.23 -15.19
N GLN A 96 15.34 -18.59 -14.55
CA GLN A 96 14.24 -17.90 -15.21
C GLN A 96 14.47 -16.39 -15.29
N GLY A 97 14.25 -15.82 -16.47
CA GLY A 97 14.07 -14.37 -16.64
C GLY A 97 15.35 -13.50 -16.62
N LEU A 98 15.12 -12.20 -16.47
CA LEU A 98 16.12 -11.14 -16.62
C LEU A 98 17.23 -11.24 -15.55
N ASN A 99 18.45 -11.34 -16.06
CA ASN A 99 19.71 -11.54 -15.35
C ASN A 99 20.04 -10.41 -14.36
N ASN A 100 19.43 -10.38 -13.17
CA ASN A 100 20.10 -9.73 -12.04
C ASN A 100 20.98 -10.78 -11.33
N PRO A 101 22.28 -10.87 -11.65
CA PRO A 101 23.17 -11.87 -11.06
C PRO A 101 23.23 -11.75 -9.54
N MET A 102 23.04 -10.54 -8.99
CA MET A 102 23.03 -10.30 -7.55
C MET A 102 21.80 -10.93 -6.90
N GLN A 103 20.62 -10.79 -7.52
CA GLN A 103 19.39 -11.41 -6.99
C GLN A 103 19.46 -12.93 -7.12
N LYS A 104 19.99 -13.45 -8.23
CA LYS A 104 20.24 -14.89 -8.40
C LYS A 104 21.12 -15.41 -7.26
N GLN A 105 22.25 -14.76 -7.00
CA GLN A 105 23.16 -15.17 -5.93
C GLN A 105 22.47 -15.12 -4.57
N GLN A 106 21.71 -14.06 -4.30
CA GLN A 106 20.97 -13.94 -3.04
C GLN A 106 19.93 -15.06 -2.86
N GLU A 107 19.21 -15.46 -3.91
CA GLU A 107 18.24 -16.55 -3.84
C GLU A 107 18.93 -17.91 -3.64
N VAL A 108 20.07 -18.15 -4.29
CA VAL A 108 20.90 -19.35 -4.06
C VAL A 108 21.42 -19.40 -2.63
N ASP A 109 21.99 -18.29 -2.12
CA ASP A 109 22.50 -18.21 -0.75
C ASP A 109 21.40 -18.47 0.29
N LEU A 110 20.18 -17.95 0.05
CA LEU A 110 19.03 -18.19 0.93
C LEU A 110 18.57 -19.65 0.88
N HIS A 111 18.60 -20.28 -0.30
CA HIS A 111 18.28 -21.70 -0.44
C HIS A 111 19.29 -22.58 0.29
N GLU A 112 20.59 -22.31 0.13
CA GLU A 112 21.66 -23.02 0.82
C GLU A 112 21.57 -22.88 2.34
N LYS A 113 21.36 -21.66 2.85
CA LYS A 113 21.16 -21.43 4.29
C LYS A 113 19.91 -22.12 4.82
N ALA A 114 18.80 -22.07 4.08
CA ALA A 114 17.57 -22.77 4.45
C ALA A 114 17.81 -24.27 4.60
N PHE A 115 18.51 -24.89 3.64
CA PHE A 115 18.85 -26.30 3.69
C PHE A 115 19.78 -26.63 4.86
N ALA A 116 20.87 -25.87 5.02
CA ALA A 116 21.84 -26.09 6.10
C ALA A 116 21.19 -26.03 7.49
N ILE A 117 20.24 -25.10 7.69
CA ILE A 117 19.50 -24.97 8.96
C ILE A 117 18.68 -26.21 9.27
N ILE A 118 17.98 -26.77 8.29
CA ILE A 118 17.06 -27.89 8.54
C ILE A 118 17.73 -29.25 8.42
N SER A 119 18.84 -29.36 7.68
CA SER A 119 19.55 -30.63 7.49
C SER A 119 20.48 -30.99 8.65
N ASN A 120 21.01 -30.00 9.37
CA ASN A 120 21.98 -30.23 10.44
C ASN A 120 23.11 -31.20 10.00
N ASP A 121 23.73 -30.86 8.87
CA ASP A 121 24.80 -31.62 8.18
C ASP A 121 24.39 -32.96 7.54
N GLU A 122 23.11 -33.29 7.49
CA GLU A 122 22.62 -34.49 6.79
C GLU A 122 22.36 -34.23 5.29
N GLU A 123 22.46 -35.27 4.45
CA GLU A 123 22.17 -35.19 3.01
C GLU A 123 20.67 -35.06 2.71
N LYS A 124 19.83 -35.51 3.64
CA LYS A 124 18.37 -35.51 3.55
C LYS A 124 17.78 -34.87 4.80
N VAL A 125 16.62 -34.27 4.63
CA VAL A 125 15.93 -33.50 5.66
C VAL A 125 14.56 -34.11 5.90
N ASP A 126 14.12 -34.19 7.16
CA ASP A 126 12.74 -34.52 7.47
C ASP A 126 11.76 -33.51 6.84
N ILE A 127 10.74 -34.01 6.15
CA ILE A 127 9.71 -33.20 5.51
C ILE A 127 8.96 -32.30 6.50
N GLN A 128 8.86 -32.71 7.77
CA GLN A 128 8.25 -31.92 8.85
C GLN A 128 9.10 -30.69 9.20
N ALA A 129 10.42 -30.82 9.18
CA ALA A 129 11.33 -29.70 9.39
C ALA A 129 11.18 -28.65 8.28
N ALA A 130 11.10 -29.10 7.02
CA ALA A 130 10.83 -28.23 5.88
C ALA A 130 9.44 -27.56 5.96
N PHE A 131 8.40 -28.33 6.31
CA PHE A 131 7.04 -27.79 6.51
C PHE A 131 7.05 -26.66 7.55
N CYS A 132 7.72 -26.86 8.68
CA CYS A 132 7.81 -25.86 9.74
C CYS A 132 8.51 -24.59 9.29
N LEU A 133 9.68 -24.73 8.65
CA LEU A 133 10.43 -23.61 8.11
C LEU A 133 9.54 -22.74 7.22
N PHE A 134 8.88 -23.34 6.21
CA PHE A 134 8.01 -22.61 5.30
C PHE A 134 6.78 -22.03 6.00
N ARG A 135 6.19 -22.76 6.95
CA ARG A 135 5.01 -22.31 7.70
C ARG A 135 5.29 -21.05 8.52
N ILE A 136 6.50 -20.93 9.07
CA ILE A 136 6.93 -19.78 9.88
C ILE A 136 7.35 -18.61 8.98
N ILE A 137 8.19 -18.82 7.97
CA ILE A 137 8.69 -17.72 7.13
C ILE A 137 7.62 -17.14 6.21
N LEU A 138 6.58 -17.91 5.87
CA LEU A 138 5.44 -17.46 5.06
C LEU A 138 4.24 -17.01 5.90
N ASP A 139 4.42 -16.81 7.21
CA ASP A 139 3.35 -16.37 8.11
C ASP A 139 2.76 -15.02 7.64
N PRO A 140 1.43 -14.93 7.42
CA PRO A 140 0.79 -13.68 7.00
C PRO A 140 0.95 -12.52 8.00
N ASN A 141 1.26 -12.80 9.26
CA ASN A 141 1.44 -11.77 10.28
C ASN A 141 2.83 -11.12 10.27
N GLN A 142 3.75 -11.59 9.41
CA GLN A 142 5.11 -11.05 9.27
C GLN A 142 5.83 -10.88 10.62
N LEU A 143 6.09 -12.01 11.29
CA LEU A 143 6.78 -12.01 12.57
C LEU A 143 8.18 -11.35 12.47
N GLU A 144 8.63 -10.78 13.59
CA GLU A 144 9.99 -10.26 13.71
C GLU A 144 11.02 -11.40 13.54
N PRO A 145 12.19 -11.16 12.92
CA PRO A 145 13.18 -12.21 12.66
C PRO A 145 13.62 -12.98 13.91
N SER A 146 13.75 -12.31 15.06
CA SER A 146 14.07 -12.94 16.34
C SER A 146 13.00 -13.93 16.77
N LYS A 147 11.73 -13.58 16.59
CA LYS A 147 10.60 -14.48 16.89
C LYS A 147 10.60 -15.65 15.94
N CYS A 148 10.73 -15.44 14.64
CA CYS A 148 10.84 -16.53 13.67
C CYS A 148 11.95 -17.52 14.05
N ALA A 149 13.12 -17.00 14.44
CA ALA A 149 14.26 -17.83 14.77
C ALA A 149 14.05 -18.69 16.02
N ILE A 150 13.45 -18.11 17.08
CA ILE A 150 13.08 -18.86 18.29
C ILE A 150 12.13 -20.01 17.92
N LEU A 151 11.11 -19.73 17.11
CA LEU A 151 10.09 -20.72 16.75
C LEU A 151 10.63 -21.84 15.87
N ILE A 152 11.48 -21.50 14.90
CA ILE A 152 12.15 -22.49 14.05
C ILE A 152 13.05 -23.36 14.93
N LYS A 153 13.87 -22.76 15.80
CA LYS A 153 14.77 -23.49 16.71
C LYS A 153 13.99 -24.46 17.60
N GLU A 154 13.01 -23.96 18.37
CA GLU A 154 12.22 -24.77 19.30
C GLU A 154 11.54 -25.96 18.61
N TYR A 155 11.08 -25.77 17.36
CA TYR A 155 10.43 -26.83 16.62
C TYR A 155 11.41 -27.85 16.04
N LEU A 156 12.54 -27.38 15.48
CA LEU A 156 13.57 -28.26 14.94
C LEU A 156 14.19 -29.13 16.04
N GLU A 157 14.49 -28.54 17.21
CA GLU A 157 15.00 -29.28 18.38
C GLU A 157 14.03 -30.37 18.85
N LYS A 158 12.72 -30.11 18.72
CA LYS A 158 11.69 -31.09 19.08
C LYS A 158 11.58 -32.25 18.10
N ILE A 159 11.87 -32.03 16.81
CA ILE A 159 11.83 -33.11 15.80
C ILE A 159 13.09 -33.96 15.86
N SER A 160 14.27 -33.34 15.88
CA SER A 160 15.53 -34.07 15.69
C SER A 160 16.22 -34.46 17.00
N GLU A 161 15.77 -33.92 18.13
CA GLU A 161 16.44 -34.03 19.45
C GLU A 161 17.89 -33.47 19.45
N LYS A 162 18.28 -32.69 18.43
CA LYS A 162 19.58 -32.04 18.31
C LYS A 162 19.47 -30.54 18.59
N GLU A 163 20.52 -29.94 19.12
CA GLU A 163 20.61 -28.49 19.32
C GLU A 163 20.88 -27.77 17.98
N PHE A 164 20.18 -26.67 17.73
CA PHE A 164 20.38 -25.83 16.55
C PHE A 164 20.95 -24.46 16.91
N ASP A 165 21.83 -23.96 16.04
CA ASP A 165 22.41 -22.63 16.18
C ASP A 165 21.38 -21.53 15.94
N TYR A 166 21.04 -20.82 17.01
CA TYR A 166 20.11 -19.69 16.97
C TYR A 166 20.63 -18.56 16.08
N GLU A 167 21.94 -18.30 16.06
CA GLU A 167 22.51 -17.17 15.32
C GLU A 167 22.38 -17.38 13.80
N ALA A 168 22.69 -18.59 13.32
CA ALA A 168 22.45 -18.97 11.92
C ALA A 168 20.97 -18.82 11.50
N ILE A 169 20.03 -19.31 12.32
CA ILE A 169 18.59 -19.22 12.05
C ILE A 169 18.13 -17.75 12.03
N TYR A 170 18.58 -16.96 13.00
CA TYR A 170 18.27 -15.53 13.08
C TYR A 170 18.77 -14.76 11.86
N LYS A 171 20.02 -15.02 11.46
CA LYS A 171 20.63 -14.42 10.27
C LYS A 171 19.83 -14.75 9.01
N PHE A 172 19.46 -16.02 8.82
CA PHE A 172 18.60 -16.44 7.72
C PHE A 172 17.24 -15.73 7.74
N CYS A 173 16.55 -15.69 8.88
CA CYS A 173 15.24 -15.02 8.98
C CYS A 173 15.33 -13.52 8.65
N SER A 174 16.39 -12.86 9.09
CA SER A 174 16.64 -11.44 8.81
C SER A 174 16.89 -11.18 7.33
N GLU A 175 17.77 -11.98 6.71
CA GLU A 175 18.07 -11.89 5.27
C GLU A 175 16.86 -12.21 4.41
N PHE A 176 16.08 -13.25 4.78
CA PHE A 176 14.85 -13.63 4.08
C PHE A 176 13.81 -12.52 4.17
N GLN A 177 13.63 -11.89 5.34
CA GLN A 177 12.71 -10.77 5.50
C GLN A 177 13.16 -9.55 4.68
N ALA A 178 14.46 -9.27 4.59
CA ALA A 178 15.02 -8.23 3.73
C ALA A 178 14.76 -8.53 2.24
N TYR A 179 14.97 -9.79 1.81
CA TYR A 179 14.64 -10.25 0.46
C TYR A 179 13.15 -10.04 0.13
N GLN A 180 12.24 -10.44 1.02
CA GLN A 180 10.79 -10.23 0.82
C GLN A 180 10.42 -8.75 0.69
N LYS A 181 11.06 -7.86 1.47
CA LYS A 181 10.85 -6.40 1.36
C LYS A 181 11.30 -5.87 -0.01
N THR A 182 12.45 -6.31 -0.50
CA THR A 182 12.97 -5.95 -1.84
C THR A 182 12.10 -6.50 -2.97
N ARG A 183 11.59 -7.72 -2.80
CA ARG A 183 10.66 -8.34 -3.76
C ARG A 183 9.34 -7.57 -3.83
N LEU A 184 8.75 -7.25 -2.69
CA LEU A 184 7.48 -6.52 -2.62
C LEU A 184 7.62 -5.08 -3.11
N SER A 185 8.77 -4.41 -2.90
CA SER A 185 9.00 -3.07 -3.44
C SER A 185 9.08 -3.10 -4.98
N GLY A 186 9.76 -4.09 -5.56
CA GLY A 186 9.74 -4.33 -7.02
C GLY A 186 8.32 -4.57 -7.54
N THR A 187 7.50 -5.33 -6.81
CA THR A 187 6.12 -5.62 -7.19
C THR A 187 5.21 -4.38 -7.09
N LYS A 188 5.41 -3.52 -6.07
CA LYS A 188 4.64 -2.27 -5.89
C LYS A 188 5.05 -1.17 -6.87
N ILE A 189 6.31 -1.13 -7.28
CA ILE A 189 6.79 -0.25 -8.35
C ILE A 189 6.34 -0.80 -9.74
N GLY A 190 6.04 -2.09 -9.83
CA GLY A 190 5.70 -2.82 -11.05
C GLY A 190 4.25 -3.30 -11.16
N TYR A 191 3.27 -2.40 -11.15
CA TYR A 191 2.01 -2.65 -11.90
C TYR A 191 2.23 -2.67 -13.42
N LEU A 192 3.46 -2.47 -13.87
CA LEU A 192 3.96 -2.90 -15.16
C LEU A 192 4.63 -4.26 -14.95
N LYS A 193 4.04 -5.33 -15.51
CA LYS A 193 4.72 -6.64 -15.63
C LYS A 193 6.17 -6.39 -16.05
N ALA A 194 7.15 -7.06 -15.45
CA ALA A 194 8.56 -6.84 -15.80
C ALA A 194 8.81 -6.91 -17.32
N SER A 195 8.09 -7.80 -18.04
CA SER A 195 8.11 -7.85 -19.51
C SER A 195 7.51 -6.62 -20.20
N LEU A 196 6.50 -5.98 -19.62
CA LEU A 196 5.89 -4.74 -20.12
C LEU A 196 6.75 -3.52 -19.79
N ALA A 197 7.42 -3.50 -18.63
CA ALA A 197 8.42 -2.48 -18.31
C ALA A 197 9.62 -2.58 -19.25
N GLN A 198 10.13 -3.79 -19.52
CA GLN A 198 11.21 -4.04 -20.48
C GLN A 198 10.79 -3.64 -21.90
N ASN A 199 9.60 -4.07 -22.33
CA ASN A 199 9.07 -3.66 -23.63
C ASN A 199 8.89 -2.15 -23.70
N LEU A 200 8.40 -1.49 -22.64
CA LEU A 200 8.32 -0.03 -22.62
C LEU A 200 9.71 0.60 -22.70
N ILE A 201 10.71 0.11 -21.96
CA ILE A 201 12.09 0.61 -22.03
C ILE A 201 12.65 0.42 -23.43
N GLU A 202 12.55 -0.77 -24.04
CA GLU A 202 12.98 -1.00 -25.41
C GLU A 202 12.21 -0.15 -26.43
N THR A 203 10.91 0.02 -26.23
CA THR A 203 10.09 0.88 -27.09
C THR A 203 10.50 2.33 -26.92
N TYR A 204 10.77 2.79 -25.70
CA TYR A 204 11.27 4.14 -25.39
C TYR A 204 12.66 4.35 -25.96
N GLU A 205 13.58 3.40 -25.84
CA GLU A 205 14.93 3.49 -26.43
C GLU A 205 14.91 3.50 -27.96
N LYS A 206 13.96 2.79 -28.58
CA LYS A 206 13.77 2.78 -30.04
C LYS A 206 13.03 4.02 -30.56
N THR A 207 12.12 4.60 -29.77
CA THR A 207 11.25 5.72 -30.20
C THR A 207 11.70 7.10 -29.71
N LEU A 208 12.53 7.19 -28.67
CA LEU A 208 13.12 8.45 -28.24
C LEU A 208 14.33 8.77 -29.10
N THR A 209 14.11 9.66 -30.06
CA THR A 209 15.17 10.33 -30.82
C THR A 209 16.03 11.26 -29.97
N PHE A 210 15.54 11.63 -28.77
CA PHE A 210 16.25 12.48 -27.83
C PHE A 210 17.02 11.63 -26.81
N LYS A 211 18.33 11.49 -27.05
CA LYS A 211 19.28 10.93 -26.09
C LYS A 211 19.94 12.11 -25.37
N PRO A 212 19.49 12.49 -24.16
CA PRO A 212 20.12 13.58 -23.44
C PRO A 212 21.58 13.22 -23.17
N THR A 213 22.49 13.85 -23.89
CA THR A 213 23.92 13.80 -23.58
C THR A 213 24.13 14.59 -22.30
N ILE A 214 24.57 13.91 -21.25
CA ILE A 214 24.98 14.58 -20.01
C ILE A 214 26.05 15.60 -20.40
N ASN A 215 25.80 16.86 -20.05
CA ASN A 215 26.75 17.93 -20.34
C ASN A 215 28.08 17.58 -19.63
N PRO A 216 29.25 17.63 -20.31
CA PRO A 216 30.54 17.26 -19.70
C PRO A 216 30.84 17.98 -18.38
N ILE A 217 30.25 19.17 -18.18
CA ILE A 217 30.33 19.92 -16.93
C ILE A 217 29.65 19.17 -15.78
N SER A 218 28.49 18.56 -16.01
CA SER A 218 27.72 17.80 -15.03
C SER A 218 28.47 16.52 -14.62
N GLU A 219 29.09 15.85 -15.59
CA GLU A 219 29.90 14.66 -15.35
C GLU A 219 31.16 14.99 -14.53
N ALA A 220 31.84 16.10 -14.84
CA ALA A 220 32.98 16.59 -14.06
C ALA A 220 32.58 16.95 -12.61
N LEU A 221 31.41 17.55 -12.40
CA LEU A 221 30.87 17.85 -11.06
C LEU A 221 30.56 16.58 -10.25
N GLN A 222 30.07 15.52 -10.90
CA GLN A 222 29.78 14.25 -10.25
C GLN A 222 31.08 13.51 -9.87
N GLN A 223 32.11 13.57 -10.71
CA GLN A 223 33.42 13.02 -10.39
C GLN A 223 34.13 13.78 -9.27
N GLN A 224 33.94 15.11 -9.18
CA GLN A 224 34.51 15.91 -8.10
C GLN A 224 33.84 15.67 -6.73
N SER A 225 32.52 15.41 -6.72
CA SER A 225 31.79 15.11 -5.48
C SER A 225 32.21 13.76 -4.90
N GLY A 226 32.34 12.71 -5.73
CA GLY A 226 32.82 11.40 -5.29
C GLY A 226 34.27 11.40 -4.76
N LYS A 227 35.13 12.32 -5.21
CA LYS A 227 36.52 12.45 -4.71
C LYS A 227 36.62 13.15 -3.35
N LYS A 228 35.69 14.05 -3.00
CA LYS A 228 35.70 14.74 -1.69
C LYS A 228 35.20 13.86 -0.56
N GLU A 229 34.26 12.96 -0.83
CA GLU A 229 33.68 12.06 0.18
C GLU A 229 34.69 11.04 0.73
N ASN A 230 35.71 10.67 -0.05
CA ASN A 230 36.76 9.72 0.37
C ASN A 230 37.94 10.38 1.10
N GLN A 231 38.05 11.71 1.16
CA GLN A 231 39.13 12.40 1.88
C GLN A 231 38.71 12.93 3.26
N GLU A 232 37.40 13.08 3.53
CA GLU A 232 36.92 13.62 4.82
C GLU A 232 36.78 12.55 5.92
N SER A 233 36.95 11.26 5.61
CA SER A 233 36.78 10.15 6.56
C SER A 233 38.03 9.76 7.37
N SER A 234 39.18 10.44 7.19
CA SER A 234 40.43 10.12 7.90
C SER A 234 41.01 11.22 8.81
N SER A 235 40.36 12.38 8.96
CA SER A 235 40.91 13.47 9.78
C SER A 235 40.21 13.58 11.14
N GLN A 236 40.95 13.24 12.19
CA GLN A 236 40.51 13.28 13.58
C GLN A 236 40.04 14.67 14.04
N ILE A 237 39.06 14.61 14.93
CA ILE A 237 38.29 15.67 15.55
C ILE A 237 39.20 16.58 16.39
N SER A 238 39.40 17.83 15.94
CA SER A 238 39.76 18.95 16.83
C SER A 238 38.53 19.86 16.98
N SER A 239 38.06 20.01 18.21
CA SER A 239 36.79 20.63 18.60
C SER A 239 36.73 22.16 18.45
N GLY A 240 37.75 22.78 17.85
CA GLY A 240 37.83 24.25 17.69
C GLY A 240 37.33 24.81 16.36
N LEU A 241 36.96 23.98 15.38
CA LEU A 241 36.59 24.43 14.02
C LEU A 241 35.08 24.46 13.73
N ALA A 242 34.24 24.03 14.67
CA ALA A 242 32.79 23.95 14.47
C ALA A 242 32.13 25.31 14.23
N GLU A 243 32.57 26.38 14.91
CA GLU A 243 32.06 27.74 14.69
C GLU A 243 32.46 28.29 13.31
N SER A 244 33.64 27.92 12.80
CA SER A 244 34.12 28.35 11.48
C SER A 244 33.25 27.77 10.35
N ARG A 245 32.90 26.47 10.43
CA ARG A 245 32.07 25.80 9.43
C ARG A 245 30.65 26.35 9.39
N VAL A 246 30.07 26.68 10.54
CA VAL A 246 28.72 27.27 10.62
C VAL A 246 28.70 28.66 9.94
N ASN A 247 29.70 29.50 10.23
CA ASN A 247 29.83 30.82 9.60
C ASN A 247 30.03 30.73 8.08
N GLU A 248 30.80 29.75 7.62
CA GLU A 248 31.02 29.53 6.19
C GLU A 248 29.74 29.06 5.47
N LEU A 249 28.92 28.23 6.11
CA LEU A 249 27.61 27.82 5.59
C LEU A 249 26.62 28.99 5.52
N TYR A 250 26.61 29.87 6.52
CA TYR A 250 25.78 31.09 6.48
C TYR A 250 26.21 32.02 5.34
N LYS A 251 27.51 32.27 5.18
CA LYS A 251 28.04 33.08 4.08
C LYS A 251 27.71 32.49 2.71
N LYS A 252 27.79 31.16 2.57
CA LYS A 252 27.42 30.46 1.33
C LYS A 252 25.92 30.56 1.03
N LYS A 253 25.06 30.48 2.04
CA LYS A 253 23.61 30.67 1.91
C LYS A 253 23.26 32.10 1.48
N GLU A 254 23.94 33.09 2.04
CA GLU A 254 23.74 34.50 1.70
C GLU A 254 24.10 34.80 0.24
N LEU A 255 25.26 34.33 -0.22
CA LEU A 255 25.67 34.42 -1.63
C LEU A 255 24.69 33.71 -2.58
N SER A 256 24.16 32.55 -2.17
CA SER A 256 23.13 31.85 -2.94
C SER A 256 21.84 32.67 -3.06
N ASN A 257 21.41 33.32 -1.98
CA ASN A 257 20.21 34.16 -1.98
C ASN A 257 20.38 35.38 -2.89
N GLN A 258 21.53 36.05 -2.83
CA GLN A 258 21.86 37.17 -3.73
C GLN A 258 21.81 36.75 -5.20
N LYS A 259 22.35 35.57 -5.53
CA LYS A 259 22.29 35.03 -6.90
C LYS A 259 20.85 34.74 -7.36
N ILE A 260 20.00 34.24 -6.46
CA ILE A 260 18.57 33.99 -6.77
C ILE A 260 17.83 35.31 -7.02
N GLU A 261 18.08 36.34 -6.21
CA GLU A 261 17.46 37.65 -6.41
C GLU A 261 17.90 38.29 -7.72
N PHE A 262 19.19 38.21 -8.06
CA PHE A 262 19.70 38.69 -9.34
C PHE A 262 19.01 38.02 -10.54
N LEU A 263 18.89 36.68 -10.52
CA LEU A 263 18.20 35.93 -11.58
C LEU A 263 16.71 36.28 -11.66
N LYS A 264 16.05 36.56 -10.53
CA LYS A 264 14.65 37.02 -10.53
C LYS A 264 14.51 38.41 -11.17
N GLN A 265 15.42 39.33 -10.88
CA GLN A 265 15.42 40.66 -11.49
C GLN A 265 15.71 40.58 -12.99
N GLU A 266 16.68 39.77 -13.40
CA GLU A 266 16.99 39.55 -14.82
C GLU A 266 15.79 38.97 -15.58
N LYS A 267 15.12 37.96 -14.99
CA LYS A 267 13.89 37.39 -15.56
C LYS A 267 12.78 38.43 -15.67
N PHE A 268 12.56 39.22 -14.61
CA PHE A 268 11.56 40.28 -14.63
C PHE A 268 11.83 41.33 -15.71
N MET A 269 13.10 41.70 -15.92
CA MET A 269 13.50 42.63 -16.99
C MET A 269 13.26 42.04 -18.38
N LYS A 270 13.55 40.74 -18.58
CA LYS A 270 13.23 40.04 -19.84
C LYS A 270 11.73 39.97 -20.08
N ASP A 271 10.95 39.60 -19.06
CA ASP A 271 9.49 39.54 -19.15
C ASP A 271 8.91 40.93 -19.48
N MET A 272 9.46 42.01 -18.92
CA MET A 272 9.10 43.40 -19.26
C MET A 272 9.46 43.78 -20.70
N GLN A 273 10.60 43.32 -21.22
CA GLN A 273 11.01 43.56 -22.61
C GLN A 273 10.18 42.74 -23.61
N GLU A 274 9.81 41.51 -23.24
CA GLU A 274 9.00 40.60 -24.06
C GLU A 274 7.50 40.93 -24.02
N CYS A 275 7.06 41.76 -23.07
CA CYS A 275 5.69 42.26 -22.98
C CYS A 275 5.37 43.24 -24.13
N THR A 276 5.22 42.68 -25.32
CA THR A 276 4.77 43.37 -26.55
C THR A 276 3.25 43.56 -26.59
N PHE A 277 2.54 43.12 -25.54
CA PHE A 277 1.11 43.31 -25.40
C PHE A 277 0.80 44.79 -25.18
N LYS A 278 0.50 45.47 -26.29
CA LYS A 278 -0.10 46.80 -26.32
C LYS A 278 -1.61 46.59 -26.44
N PRO A 279 -2.37 46.50 -25.34
CA PRO A 279 -3.81 46.40 -25.46
C PRO A 279 -4.30 47.65 -26.19
N GLN A 280 -4.87 47.47 -27.37
CA GLN A 280 -5.65 48.51 -28.01
C GLN A 280 -6.89 48.72 -27.14
N ILE A 281 -6.82 49.70 -26.24
CA ILE A 281 -7.95 50.12 -25.43
C ILE A 281 -8.95 50.76 -26.40
N ILE A 282 -9.92 49.97 -26.86
CA ILE A 282 -11.10 50.48 -27.57
C ILE A 282 -11.83 51.35 -26.56
N SER A 283 -11.73 52.67 -26.73
CA SER A 283 -12.38 53.64 -25.88
C SER A 283 -13.91 53.48 -26.01
N LYS A 284 -14.54 53.21 -24.87
CA LYS A 284 -15.96 53.48 -24.57
C LYS A 284 -16.96 52.93 -25.60
N LYS A 285 -17.10 51.60 -25.65
CA LYS A 285 -18.42 51.00 -25.90
C LYS A 285 -18.92 50.47 -24.57
N GLU A 286 -20.07 50.99 -24.13
CA GLU A 286 -20.77 50.55 -22.93
C GLU A 286 -20.99 49.03 -23.02
N LEU A 287 -20.19 48.29 -22.26
CA LEU A 287 -20.34 46.84 -22.19
C LEU A 287 -21.60 46.55 -21.35
N PRO A 288 -22.53 45.72 -21.86
CA PRO A 288 -23.72 45.35 -21.12
C PRO A 288 -23.33 44.65 -19.82
N ASN A 289 -24.09 44.96 -18.77
CA ASN A 289 -23.89 44.56 -17.39
C ASN A 289 -23.63 43.04 -17.30
N VAL A 290 -22.43 42.67 -16.80
CA VAL A 290 -21.97 41.27 -16.69
C VAL A 290 -22.93 40.43 -15.84
N ILE A 291 -23.67 41.06 -14.94
CA ILE A 291 -24.68 40.42 -14.09
C ILE A 291 -25.86 39.93 -14.93
N ASP A 292 -26.35 40.71 -15.90
CA ASP A 292 -27.48 40.30 -16.75
C ASP A 292 -27.10 39.12 -17.67
N ARG A 293 -25.82 39.00 -18.03
CA ARG A 293 -25.30 37.87 -18.83
C ARG A 293 -25.22 36.56 -18.04
N LEU A 294 -25.03 36.63 -16.73
CA LEU A 294 -24.98 35.46 -15.83
C LEU A 294 -26.38 34.99 -15.39
N TYR A 295 -27.39 35.85 -15.42
CA TYR A 295 -28.77 35.52 -15.01
C TYR A 295 -29.75 35.26 -16.17
N GLN A 296 -29.32 35.36 -17.43
CA GLN A 296 -30.09 34.88 -18.60
C GLN A 296 -30.09 33.35 -18.78
N VAL A 297 -29.78 32.58 -17.72
CA VAL A 297 -29.87 31.10 -17.67
C VAL A 297 -31.33 30.64 -17.49
N LYS A 298 -32.25 31.17 -18.30
CA LYS A 298 -33.64 30.66 -18.35
C LYS A 298 -33.81 29.46 -19.30
N ASN A 299 -32.80 29.12 -20.11
CA ASN A 299 -32.89 28.04 -21.11
C ASN A 299 -32.05 26.80 -20.81
N ARG A 300 -31.59 26.59 -19.57
CA ARG A 300 -30.80 25.38 -19.26
C ARG A 300 -31.63 24.10 -19.40
N LEU A 301 -32.91 24.13 -19.00
CA LEU A 301 -33.82 23.00 -19.13
C LEU A 301 -34.16 22.70 -20.60
N GLU A 302 -34.39 23.74 -21.41
CA GLU A 302 -34.66 23.56 -22.85
C GLU A 302 -33.46 22.97 -23.61
N ILE A 303 -32.23 23.33 -23.23
CA ILE A 303 -31.01 22.76 -23.81
C ILE A 303 -30.88 21.28 -23.43
N GLU A 304 -31.23 20.92 -22.19
CA GLU A 304 -31.17 19.54 -21.71
C GLU A 304 -32.25 18.65 -22.35
N GLU A 305 -33.47 19.17 -22.55
CA GLU A 305 -34.53 18.47 -23.27
C GLU A 305 -34.18 18.25 -24.75
N ARG A 306 -33.62 19.26 -25.43
CA ARG A 306 -33.17 19.09 -26.82
C ARG A 306 -32.06 18.05 -26.96
N ALA A 307 -31.15 17.97 -25.99
CA ALA A 307 -30.10 16.96 -25.99
C ALA A 307 -30.67 15.54 -25.84
N LYS A 308 -31.66 15.35 -24.98
CA LYS A 308 -32.33 14.04 -24.80
C LYS A 308 -33.11 13.60 -26.04
N ILE A 309 -33.82 14.52 -26.68
CA ILE A 309 -34.57 14.22 -27.91
C ILE A 309 -33.62 13.80 -29.04
N ALA A 310 -32.50 14.51 -29.20
CA ALA A 310 -31.50 14.17 -30.21
C ALA A 310 -30.83 12.81 -29.97
N GLU A 311 -30.68 12.40 -28.70
CA GLU A 311 -30.14 11.08 -28.34
C GLU A 311 -31.13 9.95 -28.66
N GLN A 312 -32.41 10.12 -28.34
CA GLN A 312 -33.46 9.15 -28.69
C GLN A 312 -33.62 8.98 -30.20
N GLU A 313 -33.64 10.07 -30.96
CA GLU A 313 -33.74 10.02 -32.42
C GLU A 313 -32.55 9.27 -33.05
N LYS A 314 -31.36 9.41 -32.44
CA LYS A 314 -30.18 8.67 -32.86
C LYS A 314 -30.33 7.17 -32.60
N GLU A 315 -30.79 6.77 -31.41
CA GLU A 315 -31.03 5.36 -31.05
C GLU A 315 -32.06 4.69 -31.98
N GLU A 316 -33.16 5.37 -32.28
CA GLU A 316 -34.17 4.88 -33.23
C GLU A 316 -33.61 4.73 -34.65
N SER A 317 -32.76 5.69 -35.07
CA SER A 317 -32.09 5.62 -36.37
C SER A 317 -31.09 4.44 -36.45
N GLU A 318 -30.49 4.04 -35.33
CA GLU A 318 -29.58 2.89 -35.25
C GLU A 318 -30.37 1.57 -35.25
N TYR A 319 -31.49 1.51 -34.54
CA TYR A 319 -32.39 0.34 -34.56
C TYR A 319 -33.00 0.08 -35.94
N SER A 320 -33.46 1.14 -36.63
CA SER A 320 -34.06 1.01 -37.96
C SER A 320 -33.07 0.52 -39.04
N LYS A 321 -31.77 0.76 -38.84
CA LYS A 321 -30.70 0.29 -39.74
C LYS A 321 -30.23 -1.13 -39.45
N CYS A 322 -30.71 -1.76 -38.38
CA CYS A 322 -30.31 -3.13 -38.05
C CYS A 322 -31.07 -4.13 -38.93
N SER A 323 -30.45 -4.56 -40.02
CA SER A 323 -31.00 -5.55 -40.98
C SER A 323 -30.87 -7.01 -40.51
N PHE A 324 -30.36 -7.24 -39.30
CA PHE A 324 -30.09 -8.58 -38.78
C PHE A 324 -31.37 -9.24 -38.26
N HIS A 325 -31.97 -10.09 -39.09
CA HIS A 325 -33.10 -10.94 -38.75
C HIS A 325 -32.61 -12.39 -38.67
N PRO A 326 -32.12 -12.87 -37.52
CA PRO A 326 -31.65 -14.23 -37.40
C PRO A 326 -32.83 -15.19 -37.56
N GLN A 327 -32.76 -16.06 -38.57
CA GLN A 327 -33.69 -17.18 -38.70
C GLN A 327 -33.39 -18.19 -37.61
N ILE A 328 -34.18 -18.17 -36.54
CA ILE A 328 -34.05 -19.11 -35.42
C ILE A 328 -34.76 -20.41 -35.84
N ASN A 329 -34.00 -21.36 -36.39
CA ASN A 329 -34.51 -22.72 -36.61
C ASN A 329 -34.60 -23.43 -35.25
N TYR A 330 -35.82 -23.55 -34.74
CA TYR A 330 -36.17 -24.34 -33.55
C TYR A 330 -36.15 -25.83 -33.89
N SER A 331 -34.98 -26.43 -34.08
CA SER A 331 -34.82 -27.89 -34.05
C SER A 331 -33.87 -28.26 -32.93
N MET A 332 -34.44 -28.61 -31.78
CA MET A 332 -33.72 -29.22 -30.66
C MET A 332 -33.34 -30.66 -31.05
N PRO A 333 -32.04 -31.00 -31.21
CA PRO A 333 -31.65 -32.39 -31.37
C PRO A 333 -31.80 -33.12 -30.02
N GLU A 334 -32.50 -34.26 -30.04
CA GLU A 334 -32.56 -35.21 -28.93
C GLU A 334 -31.16 -35.75 -28.63
N SER A 335 -30.55 -35.27 -27.56
CA SER A 335 -29.23 -35.70 -27.11
C SER A 335 -29.35 -36.93 -26.23
N GLN A 336 -28.94 -38.09 -26.76
CA GLN A 336 -28.69 -39.31 -26.00
C GLN A 336 -27.54 -39.07 -24.99
N SER A 337 -27.75 -39.53 -23.76
CA SER A 337 -26.87 -39.34 -22.61
C SER A 337 -25.64 -40.25 -22.65
N THR A 338 -24.65 -39.91 -23.47
CA THR A 338 -23.26 -40.35 -23.24
C THR A 338 -22.51 -39.19 -22.59
N GLY A 339 -21.73 -39.47 -21.55
CA GLY A 339 -21.05 -38.47 -20.70
C GLY A 339 -20.51 -37.28 -21.51
N ILE A 340 -20.88 -36.07 -21.05
CA ILE A 340 -20.76 -34.80 -21.78
C ILE A 340 -19.28 -34.50 -22.09
N GLY A 341 -18.81 -34.98 -23.25
CA GLY A 341 -17.58 -34.53 -23.87
C GLY A 341 -17.68 -33.02 -24.11
N GLY A 342 -16.72 -32.27 -23.60
CA GLY A 342 -16.70 -30.80 -23.72
C GLY A 342 -17.10 -30.04 -22.46
N TYR A 343 -17.31 -30.69 -21.31
CA TYR A 343 -17.47 -29.99 -20.02
C TYR A 343 -16.31 -29.00 -19.76
N TRP A 344 -15.08 -29.44 -19.98
CA TRP A 344 -13.90 -28.59 -19.85
C TRP A 344 -13.89 -27.42 -20.84
N GLU A 345 -14.24 -27.66 -22.10
CA GLU A 345 -14.35 -26.60 -23.12
C GLU A 345 -15.48 -25.60 -22.83
N ALA A 346 -16.58 -26.04 -22.21
CA ALA A 346 -17.67 -25.18 -21.78
C ALA A 346 -17.25 -24.31 -20.58
N ILE A 347 -16.57 -24.90 -19.59
CA ILE A 347 -15.98 -24.15 -18.46
C ILE A 347 -14.96 -23.15 -18.98
N GLU A 348 -14.12 -23.54 -19.92
CA GLU A 348 -13.08 -22.66 -20.43
C GLU A 348 -13.65 -21.52 -21.27
N ARG A 349 -14.73 -21.77 -22.03
CA ARG A 349 -15.53 -20.71 -22.65
C ARG A 349 -16.12 -19.74 -21.62
N MET A 350 -16.68 -20.24 -20.51
CA MET A 350 -17.20 -19.38 -19.44
C MET A 350 -16.10 -18.55 -18.78
N ARG A 351 -14.93 -19.13 -18.49
CA ARG A 351 -13.79 -18.40 -17.93
C ARG A 351 -13.34 -17.27 -18.86
N ARG A 352 -13.13 -17.57 -20.15
CA ARG A 352 -12.76 -16.56 -21.15
C ARG A 352 -13.81 -15.46 -21.30
N ALA A 353 -15.09 -15.79 -21.20
CA ALA A 353 -16.17 -14.80 -21.24
C ALA A 353 -16.14 -13.88 -20.01
N ASN A 354 -15.93 -14.42 -18.82
CA ASN A 354 -15.77 -13.65 -17.59
C ASN A 354 -14.53 -12.75 -17.63
N ASP A 355 -13.40 -13.25 -18.11
CA ASP A 355 -12.16 -12.47 -18.24
C ASP A 355 -12.35 -11.29 -19.19
N ARG A 356 -13.02 -11.52 -20.34
CA ARG A 356 -13.37 -10.45 -21.29
C ARG A 356 -14.30 -9.41 -20.68
N LYS A 357 -15.28 -9.84 -19.89
CA LYS A 357 -16.20 -8.93 -19.18
C LYS A 357 -15.43 -8.08 -18.17
N HIS A 358 -14.59 -8.71 -17.35
CA HIS A 358 -13.76 -8.02 -16.36
C HIS A 358 -12.80 -7.01 -17.01
N LEU A 359 -12.18 -7.36 -18.14
CA LEU A 359 -11.34 -6.42 -18.91
C LEU A 359 -12.13 -5.24 -19.48
N LYS A 360 -13.36 -5.47 -19.96
CA LYS A 360 -14.23 -4.38 -20.42
C LYS A 360 -14.63 -3.47 -19.26
N ASP A 361 -14.97 -4.03 -18.12
CA ASP A 361 -15.32 -3.27 -16.91
C ASP A 361 -14.13 -2.45 -16.41
N LEU A 362 -12.91 -3.01 -16.44
CA LEU A 362 -11.69 -2.26 -16.13
C LEU A 362 -11.48 -1.10 -17.12
N LYS A 363 -11.70 -1.30 -18.42
CA LYS A 363 -11.55 -0.23 -19.42
C LYS A 363 -12.61 0.86 -19.28
N LEU A 364 -13.86 0.49 -19.01
CA LEU A 364 -14.97 1.43 -18.76
C LEU A 364 -14.77 2.23 -17.48
N ASN A 365 -14.25 1.59 -16.43
CA ASN A 365 -14.00 2.24 -15.15
C ASN A 365 -12.62 2.92 -15.05
N HIS A 366 -11.73 2.68 -16.02
CA HIS A 366 -10.43 3.34 -16.09
C HIS A 366 -10.64 4.81 -16.45
N LYS A 367 -10.63 5.66 -15.42
CA LYS A 367 -10.59 7.11 -15.57
C LYS A 367 -9.17 7.50 -16.00
N PRO A 368 -8.93 7.95 -17.24
CA PRO A 368 -7.61 8.36 -17.66
C PRO A 368 -7.10 9.47 -16.76
N SER A 369 -5.84 9.34 -16.34
CA SER A 369 -5.12 10.34 -15.55
C SER A 369 -5.03 11.65 -16.33
N GLY A 370 -5.96 12.57 -16.07
CA GLY A 370 -6.05 13.87 -16.76
C GLY A 370 -7.48 14.40 -16.89
N GLU A 371 -8.46 13.54 -17.17
CA GLU A 371 -9.87 13.98 -17.33
C GLU A 371 -10.49 14.52 -16.03
N ASN A 372 -10.06 13.99 -14.87
CA ASN A 372 -10.43 14.57 -13.59
C ASN A 372 -9.84 15.97 -13.40
N TYR A 373 -8.68 16.25 -13.99
CA TYR A 373 -8.05 17.56 -13.89
C TYR A 373 -8.85 18.61 -14.66
N GLU A 374 -9.36 18.27 -15.85
CA GLU A 374 -10.23 19.17 -16.62
C GLU A 374 -11.61 19.33 -15.99
N LYS A 375 -12.18 18.26 -15.43
CA LYS A 375 -13.44 18.34 -14.67
C LYS A 375 -13.30 19.21 -13.42
N VAL A 376 -12.18 19.11 -12.70
CA VAL A 376 -11.88 19.96 -11.53
C VAL A 376 -11.54 21.39 -11.95
N LYS A 377 -10.85 21.59 -13.08
CA LYS A 377 -10.52 22.92 -13.63
C LYS A 377 -11.76 23.66 -14.14
N ASN A 378 -12.72 22.94 -14.72
CA ASN A 378 -13.97 23.47 -15.24
C ASN A 378 -15.08 23.56 -14.18
N GLN A 379 -14.90 22.92 -13.01
CA GLN A 379 -15.75 23.21 -11.87
C GLN A 379 -15.54 24.68 -11.47
N PRO A 380 -16.61 25.45 -11.26
CA PRO A 380 -16.48 26.79 -10.72
C PRO A 380 -15.69 26.70 -9.41
N PHE A 381 -14.69 27.54 -9.25
CA PHE A 381 -13.88 27.59 -8.03
C PHE A 381 -14.81 27.83 -6.84
N SER A 382 -15.21 26.75 -6.17
CA SER A 382 -15.81 26.78 -4.85
C SER A 382 -14.65 26.92 -3.89
N PRO A 383 -14.39 28.11 -3.32
CA PRO A 383 -13.34 28.28 -2.34
C PRO A 383 -13.50 27.20 -1.27
N PRO A 384 -12.40 26.60 -0.77
CA PRO A 384 -12.48 25.59 0.29
C PRO A 384 -13.44 26.07 1.37
N GLU A 385 -14.37 25.24 1.81
CA GLU A 385 -15.39 25.59 2.81
C GLU A 385 -14.80 26.20 4.09
N MET A 386 -13.48 26.08 4.30
CA MET A 386 -12.73 26.84 5.30
C MET A 386 -12.92 28.36 5.24
N LEU A 387 -13.15 28.97 4.08
CA LEU A 387 -13.35 30.42 3.94
C LEU A 387 -14.82 30.85 4.14
N GLN A 388 -15.78 29.94 3.93
CA GLN A 388 -17.21 30.20 4.12
C GLN A 388 -17.77 29.62 5.42
N ARG A 389 -16.96 28.90 6.20
CA ARG A 389 -17.31 28.64 7.60
C ARG A 389 -17.49 30.00 8.25
N ARG A 390 -18.76 30.38 8.47
CA ARG A 390 -19.12 31.40 9.44
C ARG A 390 -18.27 31.06 10.65
N GLN A 391 -17.35 31.96 11.02
CA GLN A 391 -16.67 31.86 12.28
C GLN A 391 -17.76 31.99 13.32
N PHE A 392 -18.39 30.87 13.69
CA PHE A 392 -19.20 30.80 14.88
C PHE A 392 -18.26 31.30 15.95
N LYS A 393 -18.56 32.50 16.48
CA LYS A 393 -17.84 33.04 17.63
C LYS A 393 -18.04 31.99 18.70
N LYS A 394 -17.05 31.11 18.81
CA LYS A 394 -17.11 29.98 19.71
C LYS A 394 -17.14 30.61 21.10
N GLU A 395 -18.30 30.57 21.75
CA GLU A 395 -18.42 30.94 23.16
C GLU A 395 -17.32 30.22 23.95
N LEU A 396 -16.73 30.93 24.91
CA LEU A 396 -15.70 30.36 25.76
C LEU A 396 -16.32 29.20 26.56
N PRO A 397 -15.64 28.06 26.67
CA PRO A 397 -16.13 26.96 27.50
C PRO A 397 -16.27 27.41 28.95
N ILE A 398 -17.37 27.00 29.60
CA ILE A 398 -17.63 27.27 31.01
C ILE A 398 -16.85 26.28 31.88
N LEU A 399 -16.74 25.03 31.43
CA LEU A 399 -16.14 23.96 32.19
C LEU A 399 -15.16 23.16 31.34
N TYR A 400 -13.98 22.89 31.90
CA TYR A 400 -13.01 21.94 31.37
C TYR A 400 -12.92 20.73 32.32
N ILE A 401 -13.18 19.54 31.80
CA ILE A 401 -13.13 18.29 32.56
C ILE A 401 -11.98 17.45 32.00
N ASP A 402 -11.00 17.12 32.85
CA ASP A 402 -9.90 16.23 32.49
C ASP A 402 -10.29 14.77 32.82
N ILE A 403 -10.66 14.02 31.78
CA ILE A 403 -11.12 12.63 31.88
C ILE A 403 -9.91 11.69 31.74
N LYS A 404 -9.65 10.89 32.78
CA LYS A 404 -8.60 9.87 32.76
C LYS A 404 -9.12 8.61 32.05
N LEU A 405 -8.67 8.39 30.83
CA LEU A 405 -9.07 7.25 29.98
C LEU A 405 -8.19 6.01 30.20
N GLY A 406 -7.08 6.16 30.91
CA GLY A 406 -6.15 5.10 31.25
C GLY A 406 -4.95 5.64 32.03
N PRO A 407 -3.98 4.79 32.39
CA PRO A 407 -2.87 5.15 33.28
C PRO A 407 -1.96 6.27 32.74
N ARG A 408 -2.01 6.56 31.43
CA ARG A 408 -1.20 7.61 30.78
C ARG A 408 -2.01 8.51 29.84
N LYS A 409 -3.32 8.33 29.74
CA LYS A 409 -4.17 9.06 28.79
C LYS A 409 -5.17 9.93 29.54
N VAL A 410 -5.09 11.23 29.31
CA VAL A 410 -6.05 12.21 29.83
C VAL A 410 -6.62 12.96 28.63
N GLY A 411 -7.93 12.88 28.47
CA GLY A 411 -8.66 13.64 27.46
C GLY A 411 -9.38 14.82 28.12
N ARG A 412 -9.16 16.02 27.61
CA ARG A 412 -9.85 17.22 28.10
C ARG A 412 -11.15 17.43 27.33
N LEU A 413 -12.27 17.46 28.05
CA LEU A 413 -13.60 17.80 27.54
C LEU A 413 -13.91 19.26 27.88
N ALA A 414 -14.36 20.04 26.90
CA ALA A 414 -14.75 21.43 27.10
C ALA A 414 -16.26 21.58 26.84
N LEU A 415 -16.98 22.12 27.81
CA LEU A 415 -18.44 22.29 27.77
C LEU A 415 -18.83 23.76 27.73
N ARG A 416 -19.81 24.10 26.89
CA ARG A 416 -20.38 25.46 26.75
C ARG A 416 -21.81 25.49 27.29
N ARG A 417 -22.35 26.69 27.49
CA ARG A 417 -23.69 26.90 28.10
C ARG A 417 -24.83 26.20 27.37
N ASN A 418 -24.72 26.12 26.04
CA ASN A 418 -25.78 25.64 25.16
C ASN A 418 -25.44 24.31 24.49
N ASP A 419 -24.38 23.63 24.92
CA ASP A 419 -24.00 22.34 24.35
C ASP A 419 -24.89 21.23 24.93
N ASP A 420 -25.35 20.30 24.07
CA ASP A 420 -25.91 19.05 24.55
C ASP A 420 -24.79 18.13 25.05
N VAL A 421 -24.87 17.76 26.32
CA VAL A 421 -23.89 16.91 27.00
C VAL A 421 -23.74 15.57 26.28
N GLU A 422 -24.83 15.00 25.78
CA GLU A 422 -24.81 13.68 25.14
C GLU A 422 -24.06 13.68 23.81
N GLU A 423 -24.24 14.73 23.00
CA GLU A 423 -23.52 14.91 21.74
C GLU A 423 -22.04 15.22 21.95
N VAL A 424 -21.71 16.04 22.96
CA VAL A 424 -20.32 16.38 23.30
C VAL A 424 -19.56 15.16 23.81
N VAL A 425 -20.15 14.37 24.70
CA VAL A 425 -19.55 13.12 25.18
C VAL A 425 -19.46 12.09 24.05
N LYS A 426 -20.45 12.01 23.15
CA LYS A 426 -20.42 11.10 22.00
C LYS A 426 -19.30 11.44 21.03
N SER A 427 -19.12 12.74 20.76
CA SER A 427 -18.02 13.25 19.94
C SER A 427 -16.67 12.96 20.60
N PHE A 428 -16.58 13.12 21.92
CA PHE A 428 -15.39 12.78 22.70
C PHE A 428 -15.06 11.28 22.64
N CYS A 429 -16.04 10.40 22.88
CA CYS A 429 -15.85 8.96 22.78
C CYS A 429 -15.39 8.54 21.38
N LYS A 430 -15.92 9.17 20.33
CA LYS A 430 -15.50 8.93 18.93
C LYS A 430 -14.06 9.36 18.67
N VAL A 431 -13.63 10.51 19.20
CA VAL A 431 -12.26 11.03 19.04
C VAL A 431 -11.25 10.19 19.82
N TRP A 432 -11.61 9.76 21.02
CA TRP A 432 -10.70 9.05 21.93
C TRP A 432 -10.82 7.52 21.89
N GLY A 433 -11.75 6.98 21.09
CA GLY A 433 -11.96 5.54 20.95
C GLY A 433 -12.50 4.87 22.23
N VAL A 434 -13.30 5.59 23.01
CA VAL A 434 -13.90 5.07 24.24
C VAL A 434 -15.06 4.12 23.90
N GLY A 435 -15.14 2.98 24.59
CA GLY A 435 -16.17 1.97 24.34
C GLY A 435 -17.57 2.44 24.74
N GLN A 436 -18.60 1.80 24.17
CA GLN A 436 -20.00 2.14 24.45
C GLN A 436 -20.39 1.92 25.92
N GLN A 437 -19.69 1.03 26.63
CA GLN A 437 -19.94 0.73 28.05
C GLN A 437 -19.59 1.90 28.96
N ASP A 438 -18.55 2.67 28.63
CA ASP A 438 -18.10 3.81 29.43
C ASP A 438 -18.83 5.12 29.05
N TYR A 439 -19.59 5.12 27.93
CA TYR A 439 -20.33 6.28 27.45
C TYR A 439 -21.37 6.76 28.47
N GLU A 440 -22.20 5.84 28.98
CA GLU A 440 -23.27 6.17 29.93
C GLU A 440 -22.70 6.70 31.26
N LEU A 441 -21.61 6.09 31.74
CA LEU A 441 -20.90 6.54 32.93
C LEU A 441 -20.35 7.96 32.76
N LEU A 442 -19.73 8.25 31.61
CA LEU A 442 -19.18 9.57 31.31
C LEU A 442 -20.29 10.63 31.16
N VAL A 443 -21.42 10.29 30.54
CA VAL A 443 -22.57 11.22 30.44
C VAL A 443 -23.07 11.60 31.83
N ASN A 444 -23.24 10.62 32.73
CA ASN A 444 -23.71 10.88 34.09
C ASN A 444 -22.72 11.72 34.89
N GLN A 445 -21.43 11.38 34.86
CA GLN A 445 -20.39 12.16 35.54
C GLN A 445 -20.29 13.60 35.02
N VAL A 446 -20.43 13.79 33.70
CA VAL A 446 -20.41 15.14 33.12
C VAL A 446 -21.65 15.95 33.50
N LYS A 447 -22.84 15.32 33.52
CA LYS A 447 -24.08 15.96 33.97
C LYS A 447 -24.01 16.39 35.44
N GLU A 448 -23.49 15.54 36.32
CA GLU A 448 -23.30 15.85 37.74
C GLU A 448 -22.35 17.04 37.95
N ASN A 449 -21.17 17.02 37.32
CA ASN A 449 -20.21 18.11 37.43
C ASN A 449 -20.75 19.44 36.85
N LEU A 450 -21.52 19.37 35.77
CA LEU A 450 -22.15 20.55 35.17
C LEU A 450 -23.21 21.16 36.11
N GLN A 451 -24.01 20.32 36.79
CA GLN A 451 -24.99 20.80 37.76
C GLN A 451 -24.34 21.49 38.96
N SER A 452 -23.25 20.96 39.50
CA SER A 452 -22.51 21.59 40.61
C SER A 452 -21.99 22.99 40.22
N VAL A 453 -21.42 23.13 39.03
CA VAL A 453 -20.88 24.42 38.56
C VAL A 453 -21.99 25.44 38.28
N ILE A 454 -23.16 25.01 37.79
CA ILE A 454 -24.30 25.90 37.59
C ILE A 454 -24.81 26.43 38.94
N GLN A 455 -24.92 25.57 39.95
CA GLN A 455 -25.34 25.99 41.30
C GLN A 455 -24.38 27.01 41.91
N GLU A 456 -23.06 26.79 41.80
CA GLU A 456 -22.04 27.72 42.32
C GLU A 456 -22.05 29.07 41.58
N THR A 457 -22.33 29.07 40.28
CA THR A 457 -22.34 30.30 39.47
C THR A 457 -23.60 31.15 39.67
N ASP A 458 -24.74 30.54 39.97
CA ASP A 458 -25.98 31.26 40.28
C ASP A 458 -25.92 31.91 41.68
N GLU A 459 -25.28 31.26 42.66
CA GLU A 459 -25.08 31.85 44.00
C GLU A 459 -24.09 33.02 44.01
N SER A 460 -23.13 33.04 43.09
CA SER A 460 -22.09 34.08 43.00
C SER A 460 -22.54 35.36 42.29
N GLN A 461 -23.73 35.35 41.67
CA GLN A 461 -24.29 36.50 40.94
C GLN A 461 -25.44 37.21 41.67
N ILE A 462 -25.81 36.74 42.87
CA ILE A 462 -26.71 37.41 43.82
C ILE A 462 -25.88 38.20 44.81
#